data_AF-A0A6G7YLZ3-F1
#
_entry.id   AF-A0A6G7YLZ3-F1
#
_cell.length_a   1.000
_cell.length_b   1.000
_cell.length_c   1.000
_cell.angle_alpha   90.00
_cell.angle_beta   90.00
_cell.angle_gamma   90.00
#
_symmetry.space_group_name_H-M   'P 1'
#
loop_
_entity.id
_entity.type
_entity.pdbx_description
1 polymer ?
#
loop_
_entity_poly.entity_id
_entity_poly.type
_entity_poly.pdbx_seq_one_letter_code
_entity_poly.pdbx_strand_id
1 'polypeptide(L)'
;MLDPSSTDRRAPPDPRQEARARRLEAMCGSRADRYTGSRIPTPAQAILLVRIGAALRTAPRVRLCIGHDPEGEQIRGWIDRTSFGLRSIFHRALSVLPIPRDPGDVLAAPGQATLRRMVRKADKLGITCRLVTSPEERSGRKERAAAFEKAHPNLRYRRRHPNLDGLDETELWIAAFAADGRALAVSVTPTSGNVGLLRFFRVLEASPDATLARYSMTAALAQVLSERGIRFLVDNVHPLSVSSSLRHFATMVGFRIMPATIDDGPVRAGERAI
;
A
#
# COMPACT_ATOMS: atom_id res chain seq x y z
N MET A 1 5.57 -27.49 29.49
CA MET A 1 5.18 -26.19 30.05
C MET A 1 6.19 -25.17 29.53
N LEU A 2 5.89 -24.56 28.38
CA LEU A 2 6.79 -23.65 27.66
C LEU A 2 6.45 -22.21 28.05
N ASP A 3 7.49 -21.45 28.38
CA ASP A 3 7.45 -20.07 28.83
C ASP A 3 6.94 -19.13 27.72
N PRO A 4 5.79 -18.43 27.89
CA PRO A 4 5.23 -17.53 26.89
C PRO A 4 5.82 -16.10 26.95
N SER A 5 6.89 -15.86 27.72
CA SER A 5 7.40 -14.50 27.97
C SER A 5 8.60 -14.04 27.12
N SER A 6 8.90 -14.73 26.01
CA SER A 6 9.84 -14.25 24.99
C SER A 6 9.22 -13.10 24.18
N THR A 7 9.06 -11.95 24.82
CA THR A 7 8.82 -10.67 24.14
C THR A 7 10.06 -10.36 23.30
N ASP A 8 9.99 -10.71 22.01
CA ASP A 8 10.93 -10.31 20.96
C ASP A 8 10.86 -8.77 20.82
N ARG A 9 11.46 -8.06 21.79
CA ARG A 9 11.66 -6.61 21.76
C ARG A 9 12.59 -6.33 20.58
N ARG A 10 12.00 -6.13 19.39
CA ARG A 10 12.73 -5.60 18.25
C ARG A 10 13.47 -4.36 18.70
N ALA A 11 14.78 -4.36 18.47
CA ALA A 11 15.57 -3.15 18.59
C ALA A 11 14.87 -2.04 17.78
N PRO A 12 14.71 -0.84 18.35
CA PRO A 12 14.13 0.27 17.63
C PRO A 12 14.87 0.45 16.30
N PRO A 13 14.15 0.78 15.20
CA PRO A 13 14.78 1.00 13.91
C PRO A 13 15.91 2.02 14.05
N ASP A 14 17.05 1.76 13.38
CA ASP A 14 18.21 2.65 13.41
C ASP A 14 17.76 4.07 12.98
N PRO A 15 17.92 5.10 13.84
CA PRO A 15 17.52 6.47 13.53
C PRO A 15 18.10 6.98 12.20
N ARG A 16 19.28 6.46 11.80
CA ARG A 16 19.91 6.78 10.51
C ARG A 16 19.14 6.19 9.34
N GLN A 17 18.57 5.01 9.47
CA GLN A 17 17.72 4.40 8.43
C GLN A 17 16.42 5.18 8.26
N GLU A 18 15.78 5.59 9.36
CA GLU A 18 14.59 6.45 9.30
C GLU A 18 14.89 7.80 8.62
N ALA A 19 15.99 8.45 8.99
CA ALA A 19 16.39 9.72 8.38
C ALA A 19 16.65 9.58 6.86
N ARG A 20 17.26 8.47 6.43
CA ARG A 20 17.48 8.16 5.01
C ARG A 20 16.17 7.92 4.26
N ALA A 21 15.24 7.16 4.84
CA ALA A 21 13.91 6.92 4.26
C ALA A 21 13.13 8.24 4.07
N ARG A 22 13.10 9.11 5.10
CA ARG A 22 12.47 10.45 5.02
C ARG A 22 13.10 11.32 3.93
N ARG A 23 14.43 11.25 3.76
CA ARG A 23 15.14 11.99 2.71
C ARG A 23 14.77 11.49 1.30
N LEU A 24 14.66 10.18 1.11
CA LEU A 24 14.23 9.58 -0.16
C LEU A 24 12.80 10.02 -0.51
N GLU A 25 11.89 9.98 0.45
CA GLU A 25 10.50 10.43 0.26
C GLU A 25 10.42 11.91 -0.13
N ALA A 26 11.17 12.78 0.54
CA ALA A 26 11.21 14.21 0.23
C ALA A 26 11.70 14.49 -1.20
N MET A 27 12.70 13.71 -1.67
CA MET A 27 13.23 13.81 -3.04
C MET A 27 12.19 13.36 -4.08
N CYS A 28 11.43 12.31 -3.78
CA CYS A 28 10.38 11.82 -4.66
C CYS A 28 9.10 12.68 -4.62
N GLY A 29 8.86 13.48 -3.56
CA GLY A 29 7.60 14.22 -3.37
C GLY A 29 7.52 15.64 -3.95
N SER A 30 8.54 16.46 -3.78
CA SER A 30 8.46 17.91 -4.12
C SER A 30 8.78 18.24 -5.58
N ARG A 31 9.32 17.27 -6.34
CA ARG A 31 9.85 17.51 -7.69
C ARG A 31 9.34 16.51 -8.73
N ALA A 32 8.73 15.38 -8.33
CA ALA A 32 8.21 14.36 -9.26
C ALA A 32 7.05 14.87 -10.14
N ASP A 33 6.22 15.80 -9.62
CA ASP A 33 5.13 16.42 -10.39
C ASP A 33 5.64 17.21 -11.63
N ARG A 34 6.95 17.52 -11.71
CA ARG A 34 7.59 18.13 -12.90
C ARG A 34 8.02 17.12 -13.98
N TYR A 35 7.87 15.82 -13.75
CA TYR A 35 8.41 14.78 -14.64
C TYR A 35 7.43 14.32 -15.72
N THR A 36 6.14 14.67 -15.62
CA THR A 36 5.08 14.04 -16.45
C THR A 36 4.82 14.72 -17.79
N GLY A 37 5.80 15.37 -18.44
CA GLY A 37 5.52 16.07 -19.71
C GLY A 37 6.68 16.34 -20.67
N SER A 38 7.94 16.30 -20.24
CA SER A 38 9.10 16.62 -21.10
C SER A 38 9.92 15.36 -21.45
N ARG A 39 10.10 15.09 -22.75
CA ARG A 39 10.86 13.92 -23.26
C ARG A 39 12.35 13.94 -22.93
N ILE A 40 12.90 15.09 -22.53
CA ILE A 40 14.31 15.24 -22.17
C ILE A 40 14.37 15.69 -20.69
N PRO A 41 15.06 14.94 -19.82
CA PRO A 41 15.25 15.36 -18.44
C PRO A 41 16.14 16.61 -18.39
N THR A 42 15.64 17.67 -17.78
CA THR A 42 16.45 18.85 -17.43
C THR A 42 17.65 18.45 -16.56
N PRO A 43 18.75 19.22 -16.53
CA PRO A 43 19.89 18.94 -15.65
C PRO A 43 19.49 18.78 -14.18
N ALA A 44 18.52 19.57 -13.71
CA ALA A 44 17.98 19.47 -12.35
C ALA A 44 17.25 18.14 -12.10
N GLN A 45 16.54 17.61 -13.10
CA GLN A 45 15.92 16.28 -13.03
C GLN A 45 16.97 15.17 -13.05
N ALA A 46 18.00 15.27 -13.88
CA ALA A 46 19.10 14.30 -13.91
C ALA A 46 19.81 14.22 -12.54
N ILE A 47 20.14 15.36 -11.93
CA ILE A 47 20.74 15.42 -10.58
C ILE A 47 19.81 14.77 -9.54
N LEU A 48 18.52 15.04 -9.61
CA LEU A 48 17.57 14.45 -8.67
C LEU A 48 17.46 12.93 -8.85
N LEU A 49 17.38 12.43 -10.08
CA LEU A 49 17.37 11.00 -10.37
C LEU A 49 18.64 10.33 -9.83
N VAL A 50 19.82 10.91 -10.04
CA VAL A 50 21.08 10.41 -9.47
C VAL A 50 20.99 10.33 -7.94
N ARG A 51 20.46 11.36 -7.27
CA ARG A 51 20.29 11.36 -5.81
C ARG A 51 19.28 10.31 -5.33
N ILE A 52 18.17 10.13 -6.03
CA ILE A 52 17.18 9.08 -5.75
C ILE A 52 17.84 7.71 -5.93
N GLY A 53 18.57 7.50 -7.03
CA GLY A 53 19.28 6.24 -7.30
C GLY A 53 20.34 5.93 -6.23
N ALA A 54 21.12 6.93 -5.79
CA ALA A 54 22.07 6.77 -4.70
C ALA A 54 21.39 6.43 -3.36
N ALA A 55 20.27 7.09 -3.04
CA ALA A 55 19.50 6.77 -1.85
C ALA A 55 18.91 5.34 -1.92
N LEU A 56 18.36 4.93 -3.07
CA LEU A 56 17.86 3.57 -3.27
C LEU A 56 18.95 2.50 -3.14
N ARG A 57 20.20 2.79 -3.56
CA ARG A 57 21.32 1.84 -3.40
C ARG A 57 21.68 1.56 -1.95
N THR A 58 21.38 2.51 -1.05
CA THR A 58 21.72 2.43 0.38
C THR A 58 20.51 2.17 1.28
N ALA A 59 19.32 2.10 0.68
CA ALA A 59 18.07 1.81 1.39
C ALA A 59 17.97 0.32 1.72
N PRO A 60 17.35 -0.06 2.85
CA PRO A 60 17.02 -1.44 3.16
C PRO A 60 16.20 -2.06 2.03
N ARG A 61 16.62 -3.25 1.59
CA ARG A 61 15.91 -4.01 0.55
C ARG A 61 14.90 -4.93 1.20
N VAL A 62 13.68 -4.94 0.66
CA VAL A 62 12.66 -5.92 1.05
C VAL A 62 12.72 -7.13 0.14
N ARG A 63 12.50 -8.31 0.72
CA ARG A 63 12.39 -9.57 0.00
C ARG A 63 10.92 -9.94 -0.13
N LEU A 64 10.44 -9.93 -1.37
CA LEU A 64 9.08 -10.29 -1.74
C LEU A 64 9.07 -11.76 -2.17
N CYS A 65 8.57 -12.62 -1.30
CA CYS A 65 8.40 -14.04 -1.57
C CYS A 65 7.00 -14.25 -2.12
N ILE A 66 6.90 -14.54 -3.42
CA ILE A 66 5.61 -14.71 -4.11
C ILE A 66 5.47 -16.20 -4.46
N GLY A 67 4.35 -16.81 -4.08
CA GLY A 67 4.01 -18.19 -4.41
C GLY A 67 3.62 -18.38 -5.89
N HIS A 68 3.43 -19.62 -6.33
CA HIS A 68 3.00 -19.95 -7.70
C HIS A 68 1.48 -20.13 -7.82
N ASP A 69 0.72 -19.56 -6.89
CA ASP A 69 -0.75 -19.55 -6.91
C ASP A 69 -1.30 -18.44 -7.85
N PRO A 70 -2.59 -18.48 -8.22
CA PRO A 70 -3.20 -17.51 -9.12
C PRO A 70 -3.08 -16.04 -8.66
N GLU A 71 -3.14 -15.77 -7.35
CA GLU A 71 -2.94 -14.41 -6.84
C GLU A 71 -1.46 -14.00 -6.95
N GLY A 72 -0.53 -14.94 -6.76
CA GLY A 72 0.90 -14.76 -7.01
C GLY A 72 1.22 -14.36 -8.45
N GLU A 73 0.59 -15.00 -9.44
CA GLU A 73 0.67 -14.61 -10.86
C GLU A 73 0.18 -13.16 -11.09
N GLN A 74 -0.93 -12.77 -10.46
CA GLN A 74 -1.44 -11.39 -10.55
C GLN A 74 -0.46 -10.38 -9.95
N ILE A 75 0.16 -10.70 -8.81
CA ILE A 75 1.17 -9.85 -8.16
C ILE A 75 2.41 -9.73 -9.06
N ARG A 76 2.95 -10.85 -9.58
CA ARG A 76 4.10 -10.85 -10.51
C ARG A 76 3.81 -10.01 -11.75
N GLY A 77 2.68 -10.27 -12.41
CA GLY A 77 2.28 -9.56 -13.62
C GLY A 77 2.12 -8.05 -13.39
N TRP A 78 1.78 -7.60 -12.18
CA TRP A 78 1.82 -6.18 -11.85
C TRP A 78 3.24 -5.64 -11.65
N ILE A 79 4.09 -6.34 -10.90
CA ILE A 79 5.48 -5.90 -10.65
C ILE A 79 6.26 -5.85 -11.98
N ASP A 80 6.13 -6.86 -12.82
CA ASP A 80 6.83 -6.96 -14.10
C ASP A 80 6.41 -5.85 -15.06
N ARG A 81 5.11 -5.58 -15.19
CA ARG A 81 4.60 -4.45 -15.99
C ARG A 81 5.15 -3.10 -15.50
N THR A 82 5.20 -2.91 -14.19
CA THR A 82 5.72 -1.68 -13.59
C THR A 82 7.22 -1.51 -13.82
N SER A 83 7.94 -2.63 -13.94
CA SER A 83 9.37 -2.64 -14.22
C SER A 83 9.71 -2.49 -15.71
N PHE A 84 8.74 -2.55 -16.62
CA PHE A 84 8.94 -2.57 -18.09
C PHE A 84 10.01 -3.58 -18.56
N GLY A 85 10.24 -4.68 -17.81
CA GLY A 85 11.33 -5.63 -18.07
C GLY A 85 12.74 -5.06 -17.82
N LEU A 86 12.86 -3.79 -17.40
CA LEU A 86 14.11 -3.11 -17.14
C LEU A 86 14.55 -3.37 -15.69
N ARG A 87 15.77 -3.89 -15.54
CA ARG A 87 16.34 -4.22 -14.22
C ARG A 87 17.00 -3.03 -13.52
N SER A 88 16.58 -1.79 -13.82
CA SER A 88 17.16 -0.61 -13.18
C SER A 88 16.70 -0.49 -11.73
N ILE A 89 17.49 0.21 -10.90
CA ILE A 89 17.16 0.38 -9.48
C ILE A 89 15.84 1.13 -9.26
N PHE A 90 15.42 1.97 -10.21
CA PHE A 90 14.14 2.69 -10.13
C PHE A 90 12.96 1.77 -10.37
N HIS A 91 13.09 0.82 -11.30
CA HIS A 91 12.06 -0.17 -11.61
C HIS A 91 11.84 -1.18 -10.48
N ARG A 92 12.84 -1.35 -9.61
CA ARG A 92 12.75 -2.17 -8.40
C ARG A 92 12.30 -1.38 -7.17
N ALA A 93 12.08 -0.07 -7.29
CA ALA A 93 11.60 0.75 -6.18
C ALA A 93 10.07 0.68 -6.12
N LEU A 94 9.54 0.12 -5.04
CA LEU A 94 8.11 -0.05 -4.82
C LEU A 94 7.66 0.84 -3.66
N SER A 95 6.39 1.24 -3.68
CA SER A 95 5.73 1.81 -2.50
C SER A 95 5.24 0.65 -1.65
N VAL A 96 5.83 0.46 -0.48
CA VAL A 96 5.62 -0.70 0.40
C VAL A 96 5.18 -0.23 1.77
N LEU A 97 4.12 -0.82 2.31
CA LEU A 97 3.74 -0.76 3.71
C LEU A 97 4.22 -2.03 4.41
N PRO A 98 5.23 -1.93 5.30
CA PRO A 98 5.62 -3.05 6.15
C PRO A 98 4.48 -3.41 7.10
N ILE A 99 4.10 -4.69 7.12
CA ILE A 99 3.07 -5.22 8.00
C ILE A 99 3.75 -5.83 9.23
N PRO A 100 3.41 -5.40 10.45
CA PRO A 100 3.99 -5.96 11.66
C PRO A 100 3.60 -7.43 11.82
N ARG A 101 4.38 -8.20 12.60
CA ARG A 101 4.07 -9.61 12.87
C ARG A 101 2.86 -9.77 13.78
N ASP A 102 2.77 -8.93 14.79
CA ASP A 102 1.63 -8.89 15.71
C ASP A 102 0.57 -7.95 15.14
N PRO A 103 -0.67 -8.40 14.93
CA PRO A 103 -1.79 -7.53 14.54
C PRO A 103 -1.99 -6.34 15.49
N GLY A 104 -1.72 -6.49 16.79
CA GLY A 104 -1.83 -5.41 17.79
C GLY A 104 -0.86 -4.25 17.56
N ASP A 105 0.25 -4.48 16.86
CA ASP A 105 1.29 -3.49 16.63
C ASP A 105 0.98 -2.52 15.48
N VAL A 106 -0.04 -2.78 14.66
CA VAL A 106 -0.39 -1.98 13.47
C VAL A 106 -0.54 -0.50 13.81
N LEU A 107 -1.20 -0.20 14.92
CA LEU A 107 -1.41 1.18 15.38
C LEU A 107 -0.35 1.61 16.41
N ALA A 108 0.35 0.67 17.05
CA ALA A 108 1.35 0.96 18.08
C ALA A 108 2.66 1.51 17.49
N ALA A 109 2.94 1.25 16.21
CA ALA A 109 4.21 1.61 15.60
C ALA A 109 4.58 3.12 15.74
N PRO A 110 5.87 3.43 15.98
CA PRO A 110 6.38 4.80 15.92
C PRO A 110 6.06 5.44 14.57
N GLY A 111 5.66 6.72 14.58
CA GLY A 111 5.28 7.44 13.36
C GLY A 111 3.84 7.27 12.89
N GLN A 112 3.03 6.41 13.53
CA GLN A 112 1.60 6.22 13.21
C GLN A 112 0.66 7.15 14.00
N ALA A 113 1.15 8.26 14.54
CA ALA A 113 0.34 9.18 15.36
C ALA A 113 -0.86 9.76 14.58
N THR A 114 -0.65 10.13 13.31
CA THR A 114 -1.71 10.62 12.44
C THR A 114 -2.72 9.53 12.13
N LEU A 115 -2.26 8.33 11.75
CA LEU A 115 -3.14 7.19 11.50
C LEU A 115 -4.01 6.89 12.74
N ARG A 116 -3.40 6.76 13.92
CA ARG A 116 -4.12 6.57 15.19
C ARG A 116 -5.18 7.65 15.44
N ARG A 117 -4.83 8.92 15.23
CA ARG A 117 -5.76 10.04 15.40
C ARG A 117 -6.95 9.92 14.44
N MET A 118 -6.70 9.56 13.18
CA MET A 118 -7.75 9.45 12.17
C MET A 118 -8.64 8.22 12.38
N VAL A 119 -8.06 7.08 12.79
CA VAL A 119 -8.81 5.87 13.17
C VAL A 119 -9.74 6.18 14.34
N ARG A 120 -9.24 6.78 15.44
CA ARG A 120 -10.08 7.18 16.58
C ARG A 120 -11.22 8.13 16.19
N LYS A 121 -10.99 9.00 15.20
CA LYS A 121 -12.05 9.88 14.67
C LYS A 121 -13.08 9.08 13.88
N ALA A 122 -12.65 8.11 13.08
CA ALA A 122 -13.54 7.21 12.35
C ALA A 122 -14.40 6.38 13.31
N ASP A 123 -13.78 5.83 14.37
CA ASP A 123 -14.47 5.03 15.40
C ASP A 123 -15.55 5.84 16.11
N LYS A 124 -15.26 7.11 16.45
CA LYS A 124 -16.23 8.03 17.05
C LYS A 124 -17.44 8.32 16.16
N LEU A 125 -17.30 8.19 14.84
CA LEU A 125 -18.38 8.33 13.87
C LEU A 125 -19.07 6.99 13.56
N GLY A 126 -18.69 5.91 14.26
CA GLY A 126 -19.24 4.57 14.03
C GLY A 126 -18.81 3.96 12.70
N ILE A 127 -17.68 4.39 12.12
CA ILE A 127 -17.16 3.80 10.90
C ILE A 127 -16.55 2.43 11.25
N THR A 128 -17.02 1.38 10.58
CA THR A 128 -16.56 0.00 10.78
C THR A 128 -15.96 -0.57 9.51
N CYS A 129 -15.04 -1.52 9.65
CA CYS A 129 -14.49 -2.27 8.52
C CYS A 129 -14.77 -3.76 8.69
N ARG A 130 -15.14 -4.45 7.60
CA ARG A 130 -15.30 -5.91 7.62
C ARG A 130 -14.90 -6.54 6.30
N LEU A 131 -14.65 -7.85 6.35
CA LEU A 131 -14.49 -8.69 5.17
C LEU A 131 -15.78 -8.73 4.35
N VAL A 132 -15.61 -8.85 3.03
CA VAL A 132 -16.70 -9.02 2.07
C VAL A 132 -16.57 -10.40 1.42
N THR A 133 -17.41 -11.33 1.85
CA THR A 133 -17.35 -12.74 1.42
C THR A 133 -18.38 -13.07 0.34
N SER A 134 -19.54 -12.40 0.33
CA SER A 134 -20.59 -12.66 -0.66
C SER A 134 -20.21 -12.12 -2.05
N PRO A 135 -20.32 -12.93 -3.13
CA PRO A 135 -20.10 -12.48 -4.50
C PRO A 135 -21.01 -11.32 -4.93
N GLU A 136 -22.28 -11.35 -4.51
CA GLU A 136 -23.25 -10.29 -4.79
C GLU A 136 -22.80 -8.96 -4.17
N GLU A 137 -22.37 -9.03 -2.91
CA GLU A 137 -21.81 -7.90 -2.19
C GLU A 137 -20.55 -7.34 -2.87
N ARG A 138 -19.69 -8.20 -3.44
CA ARG A 138 -18.50 -7.78 -4.20
C ARG A 138 -18.89 -7.05 -5.49
N SER A 139 -19.82 -7.62 -6.27
CA SER A 139 -20.27 -7.01 -7.54
C SER A 139 -20.88 -5.64 -7.32
N GLY A 140 -21.80 -5.50 -6.36
CA GLY A 140 -22.45 -4.22 -6.08
C GLY A 140 -21.45 -3.13 -5.67
N ARG A 141 -20.39 -3.49 -4.93
CA ARG A 141 -19.32 -2.55 -4.57
C ARG A 141 -18.42 -2.19 -5.75
N LYS A 142 -18.09 -3.16 -6.60
CA LYS A 142 -17.31 -2.95 -7.83
C LYS A 142 -18.02 -1.96 -8.75
N GLU A 143 -19.32 -2.15 -8.97
CA GLU A 143 -20.16 -1.28 -9.79
C GLU A 143 -20.24 0.14 -9.21
N ARG A 144 -20.50 0.25 -7.89
CA ARG A 144 -20.56 1.55 -7.22
C ARG A 144 -19.21 2.29 -7.27
N ALA A 145 -18.10 1.58 -7.09
CA ALA A 145 -16.76 2.16 -7.19
C ALA A 145 -16.50 2.68 -8.62
N ALA A 146 -16.87 1.89 -9.63
CA ALA A 146 -16.72 2.28 -11.03
C ALA A 146 -17.58 3.51 -11.39
N ALA A 147 -18.83 3.55 -10.92
CA ALA A 147 -19.72 4.70 -11.10
C ALA A 147 -19.13 5.96 -10.46
N PHE A 148 -18.64 5.85 -9.22
CA PHE A 148 -18.02 6.97 -8.53
C PHE A 148 -16.72 7.44 -9.20
N GLU A 149 -15.85 6.53 -9.66
CA GLU A 149 -14.64 6.90 -10.40
C GLU A 149 -14.94 7.66 -11.69
N LYS A 150 -16.01 7.29 -12.41
CA LYS A 150 -16.46 8.00 -13.62
C LYS A 150 -17.02 9.38 -13.29
N ALA A 151 -17.80 9.48 -12.21
CA ALA A 151 -18.52 10.70 -11.81
C ALA A 151 -17.77 11.58 -10.77
N HIS A 152 -16.52 11.24 -10.43
CA HIS A 152 -15.78 11.86 -9.33
C HIS A 152 -15.83 13.41 -9.40
N PRO A 153 -16.17 14.14 -8.32
CA PRO A 153 -16.38 15.59 -8.40
C PRO A 153 -15.15 16.36 -8.90
N ASN A 154 -13.95 15.95 -8.48
CA ASN A 154 -12.69 16.45 -9.01
C ASN A 154 -12.33 15.79 -10.36
N LEU A 155 -12.25 16.59 -11.43
CA LEU A 155 -11.90 16.16 -12.79
C LEU A 155 -10.58 15.38 -12.88
N ARG A 156 -9.59 15.71 -12.02
CA ARG A 156 -8.28 15.03 -12.03
C ARG A 156 -8.35 13.58 -11.56
N TYR A 157 -9.38 13.22 -10.80
CA TYR A 157 -9.58 11.86 -10.31
C TYR A 157 -10.61 11.09 -11.11
N ARG A 158 -11.28 11.72 -12.10
CA ARG A 158 -12.21 11.01 -12.98
C ARG A 158 -11.47 10.01 -13.85
N ARG A 159 -11.95 8.78 -13.88
CA ARG A 159 -11.46 7.71 -14.78
C ARG A 159 -12.60 7.27 -15.69
N ARG A 160 -12.47 7.51 -17.00
CA ARG A 160 -13.47 7.09 -17.99
C ARG A 160 -13.60 5.56 -18.06
N HIS A 161 -12.47 4.87 -17.92
CA HIS A 161 -12.38 3.41 -17.93
C HIS A 161 -11.69 2.94 -16.64
N PRO A 162 -12.43 2.85 -15.51
CA PRO A 162 -11.91 2.24 -14.30
C PRO A 162 -11.46 0.80 -14.59
N ASN A 163 -10.25 0.44 -14.15
CA ASN A 163 -9.73 -0.92 -14.33
C ASN A 163 -10.25 -1.82 -13.21
N LEU A 164 -11.18 -2.71 -13.55
CA LEU A 164 -11.84 -3.65 -12.64
C LEU A 164 -11.49 -5.12 -12.99
N ASP A 165 -10.55 -5.33 -13.91
CA ASP A 165 -10.24 -6.65 -14.44
C ASP A 165 -9.60 -7.52 -13.36
N GLY A 166 -10.11 -8.74 -13.22
CA GLY A 166 -9.62 -9.76 -12.29
C GLY A 166 -9.97 -9.52 -10.81
N LEU A 167 -10.77 -8.49 -10.47
CA LEU A 167 -11.09 -8.21 -9.06
C LEU A 167 -11.92 -9.34 -8.41
N ASP A 168 -12.84 -9.95 -9.15
CA ASP A 168 -13.73 -10.99 -8.63
C ASP A 168 -12.99 -12.29 -8.27
N GLU A 169 -11.84 -12.53 -8.92
CA GLU A 169 -10.96 -13.67 -8.70
C GLU A 169 -10.09 -13.52 -7.45
N THR A 170 -10.04 -12.31 -6.86
CA THR A 170 -9.28 -12.05 -5.64
C THR A 170 -10.08 -12.44 -4.40
N GLU A 171 -9.46 -13.15 -3.47
CA GLU A 171 -10.07 -13.64 -2.24
C GLU A 171 -10.32 -12.49 -1.24
N LEU A 172 -9.31 -11.66 -0.98
CA LEU A 172 -9.36 -10.67 0.10
C LEU A 172 -10.02 -9.37 -0.35
N TRP A 173 -11.26 -9.20 0.12
CA TRP A 173 -12.03 -7.97 0.01
C TRP A 173 -12.36 -7.42 1.40
N ILE A 174 -12.10 -6.12 1.59
CA ILE A 174 -12.49 -5.38 2.80
C ILE A 174 -13.33 -4.18 2.36
N ALA A 175 -14.40 -3.90 3.09
CA ALA A 175 -15.17 -2.68 2.92
C ALA A 175 -15.29 -1.93 4.25
N ALA A 176 -15.33 -0.61 4.15
CA ALA A 176 -15.62 0.30 5.25
C ALA A 176 -17.05 0.82 5.14
N PHE A 177 -17.74 0.95 6.26
CA PHE A 177 -19.15 1.31 6.37
C PHE A 177 -19.32 2.43 7.38
N ALA A 178 -20.23 3.36 7.10
CA ALA A 178 -20.71 4.32 8.09
C ALA A 178 -21.61 3.65 9.14
N ALA A 179 -21.96 4.37 10.20
CA ALA A 179 -22.85 3.90 11.26
C ALA A 179 -24.26 3.52 10.74
N ASP A 180 -24.70 4.14 9.65
CA ASP A 180 -25.97 3.86 8.96
C ASP A 180 -25.91 2.60 8.05
N GLY A 181 -24.77 1.89 8.02
CA GLY A 181 -24.55 0.72 7.17
C GLY A 181 -24.17 1.03 5.71
N ARG A 182 -24.07 2.31 5.33
CA ARG A 182 -23.68 2.70 3.97
C ARG A 182 -22.20 2.43 3.72
N ALA A 183 -21.88 1.75 2.62
CA ALA A 183 -20.51 1.51 2.22
C ALA A 183 -19.80 2.82 1.79
N LEU A 184 -18.65 3.08 2.40
CA LEU A 184 -17.83 4.29 2.20
C LEU A 184 -16.59 4.03 1.35
N ALA A 185 -15.99 2.85 1.47
CA ALA A 185 -14.77 2.47 0.76
C ALA A 185 -14.66 0.96 0.57
N VAL A 186 -13.88 0.53 -0.42
CA VAL A 186 -13.58 -0.87 -0.71
C VAL A 186 -12.10 -1.05 -1.05
N SER A 187 -11.54 -2.17 -0.59
CA SER A 187 -10.20 -2.65 -0.91
C SER A 187 -10.27 -4.08 -1.44
N VAL A 188 -9.50 -4.35 -2.49
CA VAL A 188 -9.26 -5.69 -3.06
C VAL A 188 -7.75 -5.90 -3.10
N THR A 189 -7.29 -6.96 -2.45
CA THR A 189 -5.86 -7.16 -2.18
C THR A 189 -5.48 -8.62 -2.44
N PRO A 190 -5.01 -9.02 -3.64
CA PRO A 190 -4.43 -10.34 -3.82
C PRO A 190 -3.21 -10.50 -2.91
N THR A 191 -3.05 -11.71 -2.37
CA THR A 191 -2.04 -12.10 -1.40
C THR A 191 -1.36 -13.39 -1.83
N SER A 192 -0.04 -13.43 -1.75
CA SER A 192 0.72 -14.65 -2.03
C SER A 192 2.05 -14.62 -1.28
N GLY A 193 2.41 -15.76 -0.68
CA GLY A 193 3.61 -15.87 0.16
C GLY A 193 3.61 -14.85 1.30
N ASN A 194 4.56 -13.91 1.30
CA ASN A 194 4.63 -12.85 2.32
C ASN A 194 4.16 -11.47 1.81
N VAL A 195 3.51 -11.43 0.64
CA VAL A 195 3.19 -10.20 -0.08
C VAL A 195 1.68 -10.05 -0.29
N GLY A 196 1.17 -8.85 -0.08
CA GLY A 196 -0.11 -8.40 -0.60
C GLY A 196 0.11 -7.28 -1.61
N LEU A 197 -0.75 -7.19 -2.63
CA LEU A 197 -0.77 -6.06 -3.56
C LEU A 197 -2.07 -5.28 -3.37
N LEU A 198 -2.00 -3.98 -3.14
CA LEU A 198 -3.14 -3.07 -3.02
C LEU A 198 -3.75 -2.82 -4.42
N ARG A 199 -4.32 -3.87 -5.01
CA ARG A 199 -4.78 -3.90 -6.41
C ARG A 199 -5.94 -2.95 -6.67
N PHE A 200 -6.82 -2.79 -5.69
CA PHE A 200 -7.92 -1.83 -5.73
C PHE A 200 -8.13 -1.25 -4.33
N PHE A 201 -8.21 0.08 -4.25
CA PHE A 201 -8.52 0.79 -3.00
C PHE A 201 -9.23 2.08 -3.37
N ARG A 202 -10.55 2.15 -3.15
CA ARG A 202 -11.39 3.27 -3.58
C ARG A 202 -12.39 3.66 -2.53
N VAL A 203 -12.62 4.96 -2.43
CA VAL A 203 -13.82 5.50 -1.78
C VAL A 203 -14.99 5.40 -2.75
N LEU A 204 -16.19 5.26 -2.22
CA LEU A 204 -17.43 5.09 -2.98
C LEU A 204 -18.26 6.37 -3.06
N GLU A 205 -17.76 7.44 -2.45
CA GLU A 205 -18.39 8.75 -2.39
C GLU A 205 -17.37 9.84 -1.99
N ALA A 206 -17.76 11.10 -2.13
CA ALA A 206 -16.98 12.26 -1.70
C ALA A 206 -17.56 12.84 -0.41
N SER A 207 -17.13 12.32 0.72
CA SER A 207 -17.54 12.80 2.05
C SER A 207 -16.36 12.86 3.03
N PRO A 208 -16.48 13.64 4.12
CA PRO A 208 -15.54 13.57 5.24
C PRO A 208 -15.41 12.14 5.81
N ASP A 209 -16.52 11.42 5.90
CA ASP A 209 -16.59 10.04 6.38
C ASP A 209 -15.81 9.10 5.47
N ALA A 210 -15.97 9.21 4.15
CA ALA A 210 -15.18 8.43 3.19
C ALA A 210 -13.68 8.74 3.29
N THR A 211 -13.32 9.98 3.67
CA THR A 211 -11.92 10.31 3.95
C THR A 211 -11.40 9.61 5.19
N LEU A 212 -12.17 9.56 6.28
CA LEU A 212 -11.81 8.84 7.50
C LEU A 212 -11.80 7.32 7.30
N ALA A 213 -12.74 6.81 6.51
CA ALA A 213 -12.85 5.40 6.14
C ALA A 213 -11.57 4.88 5.47
N ARG A 214 -10.87 5.69 4.67
CA ARG A 214 -9.56 5.30 4.11
C ARG A 214 -8.54 4.97 5.19
N TYR A 215 -8.46 5.76 6.26
CA TYR A 215 -7.52 5.50 7.36
C TYR A 215 -7.91 4.25 8.15
N SER A 216 -9.19 4.11 8.49
CA SER A 216 -9.71 2.91 9.17
C SER A 216 -9.48 1.65 8.33
N MET A 217 -9.76 1.72 7.03
CA MET A 217 -9.57 0.60 6.10
C MET A 217 -8.10 0.23 5.92
N THR A 218 -7.16 1.18 5.90
CA THR A 218 -5.72 0.85 5.88
C THR A 218 -5.29 0.12 7.16
N ALA A 219 -5.75 0.56 8.33
CA ALA A 219 -5.44 -0.11 9.59
C ALA A 219 -6.05 -1.53 9.64
N ALA A 220 -7.33 -1.67 9.29
CA ALA A 220 -8.02 -2.95 9.23
C ALA A 220 -7.36 -3.92 8.22
N LEU A 221 -6.98 -3.43 7.04
CA LEU A 221 -6.25 -4.22 6.05
C LEU A 221 -4.90 -4.69 6.59
N ALA A 222 -4.12 -3.80 7.20
CA ALA A 222 -2.84 -4.18 7.80
C ALA A 222 -3.00 -5.23 8.90
N GLN A 223 -4.06 -5.15 9.71
CA GLN A 223 -4.38 -6.16 10.71
C GLN A 223 -4.69 -7.52 10.07
N VAL A 224 -5.60 -7.56 9.10
CA VAL A 224 -5.96 -8.81 8.39
C VAL A 224 -4.75 -9.42 7.68
N LEU A 225 -3.91 -8.59 7.05
CA LEU A 225 -2.68 -9.05 6.41
C LEU A 225 -1.69 -9.62 7.44
N SER A 226 -1.58 -9.01 8.61
CA SER A 226 -0.72 -9.49 9.69
C SER A 226 -1.14 -10.89 10.16
N GLU A 227 -2.46 -11.07 10.38
CA GLU A 227 -3.08 -12.35 10.75
C GLU A 227 -2.85 -13.43 9.69
N ARG A 228 -2.86 -13.04 8.40
CA ARG A 228 -2.58 -13.93 7.25
C ARG A 228 -1.10 -14.22 7.03
N GLY A 229 -0.20 -13.75 7.89
CA GLY A 229 1.24 -13.98 7.71
C GLY A 229 1.92 -13.06 6.70
N ILE A 230 1.19 -12.13 6.08
CA ILE A 230 1.72 -11.18 5.09
C ILE A 230 2.58 -10.13 5.78
N ARG A 231 3.72 -9.80 5.16
CA ARG A 231 4.74 -8.90 5.74
C ARG A 231 4.91 -7.61 4.94
N PHE A 232 4.49 -7.60 3.69
CA PHE A 232 4.62 -6.44 2.83
C PHE A 232 3.33 -6.24 2.05
N LEU A 233 2.72 -5.06 2.17
CA LEU A 233 1.68 -4.61 1.27
C LEU A 233 2.28 -3.64 0.25
N VAL A 234 2.20 -3.98 -1.03
CA VAL A 234 2.73 -3.18 -2.13
C VAL A 234 1.60 -2.34 -2.74
N ASP A 235 1.84 -1.06 -3.01
CA ASP A 235 0.89 -0.20 -3.72
C ASP A 235 0.87 -0.54 -5.22
N ASN A 236 -0.29 -0.45 -5.88
CA ASN A 236 -0.41 -0.73 -7.31
C ASN A 236 0.03 0.44 -8.21
N VAL A 237 0.51 1.54 -7.63
CA VAL A 237 1.05 2.70 -8.35
C VAL A 237 2.55 2.81 -8.12
N HIS A 238 3.31 2.97 -9.21
CA HIS A 238 4.75 3.19 -9.11
C HIS A 238 5.05 4.47 -8.30
N PRO A 239 5.97 4.45 -7.33
CA PRO A 239 6.19 5.58 -6.43
C PRO A 239 6.62 6.87 -7.14
N LEU A 240 7.14 6.82 -8.36
CA LEU A 240 7.48 8.02 -9.14
C LEU A 240 6.31 8.61 -9.93
N SER A 241 5.20 7.90 -10.09
CA SER A 241 3.99 8.37 -10.79
C SER A 241 2.86 8.83 -9.86
N VAL A 242 3.07 8.75 -8.54
CA VAL A 242 2.11 9.17 -7.52
C VAL A 242 2.11 10.69 -7.37
N SER A 243 0.93 11.30 -7.40
CA SER A 243 0.75 12.74 -7.13
C SER A 243 1.21 13.11 -5.72
N SER A 244 1.61 14.37 -5.52
CA SER A 244 1.99 14.89 -4.19
C SER A 244 0.96 14.60 -3.09
N SER A 245 -0.35 14.75 -3.37
CA SER A 245 -1.41 14.47 -2.39
C SER A 245 -1.52 12.97 -2.03
N LEU A 246 -1.46 12.08 -3.02
CA LEU A 246 -1.55 10.63 -2.76
C LEU A 246 -0.30 10.12 -2.05
N ARG A 247 0.87 10.68 -2.36
CA ARG A 247 2.12 10.39 -1.66
C ARG A 247 2.06 10.83 -0.20
N HIS A 248 1.55 12.04 0.06
CA HIS A 248 1.36 12.52 1.42
C HIS A 248 0.46 11.57 2.23
N PHE A 249 -0.66 11.12 1.64
CA PHE A 249 -1.51 10.10 2.24
C PHE A 249 -0.77 8.78 2.49
N ALA A 250 -0.06 8.25 1.50
CA ALA A 250 0.71 7.02 1.59
C ALA A 250 1.73 7.09 2.75
N THR A 251 2.48 8.19 2.86
CA THR A 251 3.43 8.42 3.96
C THR A 251 2.73 8.45 5.32
N MET A 252 1.57 9.11 5.42
CA MET A 252 0.79 9.22 6.68
C MET A 252 0.27 7.87 7.18
N VAL A 253 -0.01 6.93 6.28
CA VAL A 253 -0.47 5.58 6.65
C VAL A 253 0.67 4.55 6.70
N GLY A 254 1.91 4.96 6.44
CA GLY A 254 3.11 4.16 6.68
C GLY A 254 3.78 3.57 5.45
N PHE A 255 3.29 3.83 4.23
CA PHE A 255 4.00 3.41 3.02
C PHE A 255 5.36 4.12 2.92
N ARG A 256 6.35 3.38 2.44
CA ARG A 256 7.73 3.80 2.22
C ARG A 256 8.17 3.38 0.82
N ILE A 257 9.08 4.14 0.22
CA ILE A 257 9.72 3.72 -1.03
C ILE A 257 10.87 2.79 -0.68
N MET A 258 10.79 1.53 -1.11
CA MET A 258 11.79 0.51 -0.80
C MET A 258 12.23 -0.22 -2.07
N PRO A 259 13.53 -0.44 -2.27
CA PRO A 259 14.00 -1.38 -3.30
C PRO A 259 13.58 -2.80 -2.92
N ALA A 260 13.00 -3.54 -3.88
CA ALA A 260 12.55 -4.91 -3.68
C ALA A 260 13.39 -5.92 -4.48
N THR A 261 13.55 -7.11 -3.92
CA THR A 261 13.92 -8.32 -4.65
C THR A 261 12.73 -9.28 -4.65
N ILE A 262 12.50 -9.93 -5.78
CA ILE A 262 11.44 -10.92 -5.93
C ILE A 262 12.10 -12.28 -5.90
N ASP A 263 11.56 -13.16 -5.05
CA ASP A 263 12.06 -14.50 -4.86
C ASP A 263 10.94 -15.49 -5.17
N ASP A 264 11.23 -16.38 -6.13
CA ASP A 264 10.38 -17.51 -6.48
C ASP A 264 10.72 -18.67 -5.55
N GLY A 265 10.06 -18.71 -4.39
CA GLY A 265 10.26 -19.79 -3.44
C GLY A 265 9.35 -19.71 -2.23
N PRO A 266 9.03 -20.86 -1.61
CA PRO A 266 8.26 -20.87 -0.37
C PRO A 266 9.01 -20.06 0.70
N VAL A 267 8.26 -19.27 1.48
CA VAL A 267 8.81 -18.56 2.64
C VAL A 267 9.46 -19.59 3.56
N ARG A 268 10.80 -19.57 3.67
CA ARG A 268 11.50 -20.46 4.60
C ARG A 268 11.04 -20.13 6.02
N ALA A 269 10.45 -21.11 6.70
CA ALA A 269 10.06 -20.97 8.10
C ALA A 269 11.28 -20.51 8.92
N GLY A 270 11.21 -19.30 9.48
CA GLY A 270 12.29 -18.71 10.27
C GLY A 270 13.10 -17.59 9.61
N GLU A 271 12.89 -17.26 8.33
CA GLU A 271 13.61 -16.14 7.71
C GLU A 271 13.08 -14.79 8.25
N ARG A 272 13.94 -14.07 8.98
CA ARG A 272 13.66 -12.72 9.45
C ARG A 272 13.60 -11.78 8.23
N ALA A 273 12.39 -11.41 7.83
CA ALA A 273 12.16 -10.26 6.95
C ALA A 273 12.70 -9.01 7.66
N ILE A 274 13.80 -8.46 7.14
CA ILE A 274 14.35 -7.15 7.51
C ILE A 274 13.70 -6.10 6.61
#